data_AF-A0A258D4S3-F1
#
_entry.id   AF-A0A258D4S3-F1
#
_cell.length_a   1.000
_cell.length_b   1.000
_cell.length_c   1.000
_cell.angle_alpha   90.00
_cell.angle_beta   90.00
_cell.angle_gamma   90.00
#
_symmetry.space_group_name_H-M   'P 1'
#
loop_
_entity.id
_entity.type
_entity.pdbx_description
1 polymer ?
#
loop_
_entity_poly.entity_id
_entity_poly.type
_entity_poly.pdbx_seq_one_letter_code
_entity_poly.pdbx_strand_id
1 'polypeptide(L)'
;APQQAPERKPAENARSERLRAADKIAQQAGAVANDDRFPTSKILYSLQNRSSSAPTWIALLLSVIWLAVSGAGAWLRYGPQLSNFGSFVGTIDFIGLVAIMFLPVLGFFAVATLFRRAQDLRNAASSITQAAMRLAEPEVTAADKVASVGQAVRREVNALGDGLERALSRAGELEVMIHNEVTALERTYSDNESRMRALIAELASQRESVLTNTERVREAITESHTGLVFDLDMISQRIAGTIVESGGNLTRALETAGNTLTNSFGERTESLVSLVDNRTTDFITALDDSSNRLALTFEDQTAAMARTLDGRAADLNAGVESRITALTDALDGRAAQIGDAIDQRTRAIEERTLAFTTGFEDRTHSIAGLIESGADRLNAGLDERTNTLSTLLTDGGTMLLEQLRERGHAVTGGLDMIGQRIAQDISSRSQEAEVLLNALTRQLDESVSIQLNAMDSRLQSAVIEINGALDDTSEKARIT
;
A
#
# COMPACT_ATOMS: atom_id res chain seq x y z
N ALA A 1 96.08 30.04 54.88
CA ALA A 1 95.90 30.35 56.31
C ALA A 1 97.26 30.75 56.86
N PRO A 2 97.41 32.00 57.32
CA PRO A 2 97.46 32.32 58.77
C PRO A 2 96.70 33.63 59.09
N GLN A 3 96.58 34.20 60.30
CA GLN A 3 96.53 33.75 61.71
C GLN A 3 95.91 34.93 62.52
N GLN A 4 95.27 34.68 63.67
CA GLN A 4 94.64 35.72 64.52
C GLN A 4 95.62 36.33 65.55
N ALA A 5 95.43 37.61 65.91
CA ALA A 5 95.71 38.24 67.23
C ALA A 5 95.43 39.78 67.18
N PRO A 6 95.31 40.52 68.31
CA PRO A 6 94.41 40.30 69.45
C PRO A 6 93.72 41.60 69.96
N GLU A 7 92.74 41.48 70.87
CA GLU A 7 92.10 42.63 71.56
C GLU A 7 92.94 43.23 72.72
N ARG A 8 92.69 44.50 73.07
CA ARG A 8 93.05 45.12 74.37
C ARG A 8 92.00 46.14 74.85
N LYS A 9 91.54 45.97 76.10
CA LYS A 9 90.87 47.02 76.94
C LYS A 9 91.95 48.04 77.42
N PRO A 10 91.63 49.30 77.84
CA PRO A 10 90.88 49.64 79.07
C PRO A 10 89.89 50.82 78.84
N ALA A 11 89.27 51.52 79.81
CA ALA A 11 89.30 51.49 81.29
C ALA A 11 87.92 51.94 81.85
N GLU A 12 87.49 51.41 83.01
CA GLU A 12 86.14 51.70 83.58
C GLU A 12 86.15 52.27 85.02
N ASN A 13 87.32 52.32 85.68
CA ASN A 13 87.39 52.47 87.14
C ASN A 13 87.58 53.90 87.70
N ALA A 14 87.81 54.93 86.87
CA ALA A 14 88.14 56.28 87.36
C ALA A 14 86.93 57.21 87.59
N ARG A 15 85.73 56.85 87.09
CA ARG A 15 84.55 57.74 87.12
C ARG A 15 83.65 57.51 88.34
N SER A 16 83.72 56.34 88.96
CA SER A 16 82.91 55.90 90.10
C SER A 16 83.32 56.56 91.44
N GLU A 17 84.60 56.91 91.62
CA GLU A 17 85.07 57.57 92.85
C GLU A 17 84.57 59.01 92.97
N ARG A 18 84.47 59.75 91.85
CA ARG A 18 83.98 61.14 91.84
C ARG A 18 82.50 61.23 92.23
N LEU A 19 81.69 60.24 91.85
CA LEU A 19 80.27 60.17 92.21
C LEU A 19 80.08 59.90 93.72
N ARG A 20 80.94 59.07 94.33
CA ARG A 20 80.89 58.77 95.77
C ARG A 20 81.41 59.90 96.67
N ALA A 21 82.22 60.81 96.14
CA ALA A 21 82.68 61.99 96.88
C ALA A 21 81.61 63.09 96.95
N ALA A 22 80.84 63.30 95.88
CA ALA A 22 79.78 64.32 95.83
C ALA A 22 78.61 63.99 96.77
N ASP A 23 78.18 62.72 96.77
CA ASP A 23 77.07 62.22 97.59
C ASP A 23 77.32 62.40 99.11
N LYS A 24 78.60 62.37 99.51
CA LYS A 24 79.04 62.52 100.90
C LYS A 24 79.03 63.97 101.42
N ILE A 25 79.03 64.96 100.52
CA ILE A 25 79.01 66.39 100.87
C ILE A 25 77.56 66.90 100.94
N ALA A 26 76.66 66.39 100.08
CA ALA A 26 75.25 66.75 100.11
C ALA A 26 74.50 66.27 101.37
N GLN A 27 74.99 65.24 102.06
CA GLN A 27 74.33 64.66 103.25
C GLN A 27 74.71 65.32 104.59
N GLN A 28 75.63 66.30 104.63
CA GLN A 28 76.12 66.89 105.90
C GLN A 28 75.64 68.32 106.21
N ALA A 29 74.74 68.90 105.42
CA ALA A 29 74.09 70.18 105.72
C ALA A 29 72.57 70.09 105.54
N GLY A 30 71.87 69.71 106.61
CA GLY A 30 70.40 69.63 106.64
C GLY A 30 69.80 70.33 107.87
N ALA A 31 68.49 70.62 107.76
CA ALA A 31 67.62 71.33 108.72
C ALA A 31 67.75 72.88 108.69
N VAL A 32 66.68 73.70 108.74
CA VAL A 32 65.31 73.49 109.28
C VAL A 32 64.21 74.25 108.48
N ALA A 33 63.09 73.57 108.20
CA ALA A 33 61.65 73.96 108.02
C ALA A 33 61.16 75.33 107.43
N ASN A 34 60.29 75.28 106.39
CA ASN A 34 58.79 75.35 106.48
C ASN A 34 58.03 76.07 105.31
N ASP A 35 56.82 75.58 105.00
CA ASP A 35 55.61 76.18 104.32
C ASP A 35 55.49 76.54 102.80
N ASP A 36 54.81 75.65 102.05
CA ASP A 36 53.46 75.78 101.42
C ASP A 36 53.03 76.89 100.39
N ARG A 37 52.72 76.48 99.12
CA ARG A 37 51.36 76.52 98.45
C ARG A 37 51.33 76.23 96.92
N PHE A 38 50.21 75.65 96.43
CA PHE A 38 49.86 75.22 95.05
C PHE A 38 48.97 76.26 94.26
N PRO A 39 48.24 75.96 93.15
CA PRO A 39 48.61 75.67 91.74
C PRO A 39 47.79 76.51 90.70
N THR A 40 47.82 76.19 89.38
CA THR A 40 46.71 76.18 88.36
C THR A 40 47.07 76.68 86.92
N SER A 41 46.58 75.96 85.88
CA SER A 41 46.19 76.50 84.53
C SER A 41 45.82 75.39 83.49
N LYS A 42 45.22 74.28 83.94
CA LYS A 42 44.87 73.09 83.13
C LYS A 42 43.61 73.30 82.23
N ILE A 43 43.41 74.50 81.69
CA ILE A 43 42.07 75.04 81.32
C ILE A 43 41.84 75.25 79.81
N LEU A 44 42.88 75.35 78.97
CA LEU A 44 42.73 75.88 77.59
C LEU A 44 42.40 74.88 76.45
N TYR A 45 42.12 73.59 76.73
CA TYR A 45 41.82 72.60 75.68
C TYR A 45 40.35 72.10 75.64
N SER A 46 39.43 72.78 76.31
CA SER A 46 38.02 72.37 76.47
C SER A 46 37.05 72.86 75.39
N LEU A 47 37.53 73.33 74.23
CA LEU A 47 36.71 74.06 73.23
C LEU A 47 36.65 73.45 71.81
N GLN A 48 36.75 72.13 71.66
CA GLN A 48 36.67 71.50 70.34
C GLN A 48 35.84 70.21 70.30
N ASN A 49 34.51 70.33 70.36
CA ASN A 49 33.58 69.21 70.19
C ASN A 49 32.71 69.40 68.93
N ARG A 50 32.76 68.45 67.98
CA ARG A 50 32.02 68.51 66.70
C ARG A 50 30.56 68.05 66.89
N SER A 51 29.63 68.57 66.08
CA SER A 51 28.22 68.16 66.12
C SER A 51 27.98 66.77 65.52
N SER A 52 26.94 66.10 66.03
CA SER A 52 26.59 64.73 65.68
C SER A 52 26.02 64.59 64.28
N SER A 53 26.51 63.59 63.53
CA SER A 53 26.01 63.19 62.21
C SER A 53 24.85 62.18 62.26
N ALA A 54 24.27 61.92 63.43
CA ALA A 54 23.17 60.96 63.57
C ALA A 54 21.92 61.28 62.73
N PRO A 55 21.43 62.54 62.60
CA PRO A 55 20.22 62.83 61.85
C PRO A 55 20.30 62.44 60.36
N THR A 56 21.47 62.62 59.74
CA THR A 56 21.69 62.27 58.32
C THR A 56 21.71 60.78 58.05
N TRP A 57 22.18 59.96 59.00
CA TRP A 57 22.14 58.49 58.88
C TRP A 57 20.73 57.93 59.04
N ILE A 58 19.91 58.52 59.92
CA ILE A 58 18.51 58.12 60.11
C ILE A 58 17.67 58.40 58.84
N ALA A 59 17.86 59.55 58.19
CA ALA A 59 17.18 59.88 56.94
C ALA A 59 17.55 58.91 55.79
N LEU A 60 18.83 58.51 55.69
CA LEU A 60 19.27 57.52 54.71
C LEU A 60 18.55 56.18 54.94
N LEU A 61 18.50 55.70 56.17
CA LEU A 61 17.85 54.42 56.50
C LEU A 61 16.34 54.45 56.19
N LEU A 62 15.65 55.53 56.56
CA LEU A 62 14.23 55.73 56.23
C LEU A 62 13.98 55.79 54.71
N SER A 63 14.86 56.44 53.94
CA SER A 63 14.73 56.51 52.48
C SER A 63 14.82 55.14 51.80
N VAL A 64 15.73 54.27 52.25
CA VAL A 64 15.88 52.91 51.72
C VAL A 64 14.65 52.05 52.03
N ILE A 65 14.13 52.13 53.27
CA ILE A 65 12.89 51.43 53.64
C ILE A 65 11.71 51.91 52.80
N TRP A 66 11.57 53.22 52.60
CA TRP A 66 10.47 53.77 51.80
C TRP A 66 10.50 53.29 50.34
N LEU A 67 11.68 53.36 49.69
CA LEU A 67 11.86 52.89 48.31
C LEU A 67 11.55 51.39 48.17
N ALA A 68 11.95 50.56 49.14
CA ALA A 68 11.64 49.14 49.14
C ALA A 68 10.13 48.87 49.24
N VAL A 69 9.43 49.57 50.15
CA VAL A 69 7.97 49.43 50.33
C VAL A 69 7.20 49.93 49.11
N SER A 70 7.54 51.13 48.58
CA SER A 70 6.88 51.68 47.40
C SER A 70 7.17 50.87 46.13
N GLY A 71 8.38 50.36 45.96
CA GLY A 71 8.77 49.50 44.85
C GLY A 71 8.04 48.15 44.85
N ALA A 72 7.92 47.51 46.02
CA ALA A 72 7.14 46.28 46.18
C ALA A 72 5.64 46.51 45.89
N GLY A 73 5.06 47.60 46.39
CA GLY A 73 3.68 47.98 46.10
C GLY A 73 3.44 48.27 44.61
N ALA A 74 4.39 48.95 43.95
CA ALA A 74 4.35 49.23 42.52
C ALA A 74 4.39 47.94 41.68
N TRP A 75 5.25 46.98 42.02
CA TRP A 75 5.34 45.70 41.32
C TRP A 75 4.05 44.87 41.47
N LEU A 76 3.47 44.81 42.68
CA LEU A 76 2.21 44.12 42.92
C LEU A 76 1.01 44.79 42.20
N ARG A 77 1.03 46.11 42.06
CA ARG A 77 -0.08 46.88 41.45
C ARG A 77 -0.02 46.96 39.93
N TYR A 78 1.18 47.14 39.36
CA TYR A 78 1.40 47.44 37.94
C TYR A 78 2.29 46.41 37.21
N GLY A 79 2.64 45.30 37.88
CA GLY A 79 3.54 44.26 37.35
C GLY A 79 3.21 43.77 35.92
N PRO A 80 1.94 43.50 35.56
CA PRO A 80 1.59 43.12 34.18
C PRO A 80 1.85 44.24 33.16
N GLN A 81 1.60 45.51 33.51
CA GLN A 81 1.80 46.65 32.61
C GLN A 81 3.28 47.01 32.41
N LEU A 82 4.11 46.74 33.42
CA LEU A 82 5.57 46.86 33.34
C LEU A 82 6.21 46.00 32.23
N SER A 83 5.54 44.91 31.81
CA SER A 83 6.01 44.07 30.69
C SER A 83 6.00 44.78 29.33
N ASN A 84 5.16 45.81 29.15
CA ASN A 84 5.08 46.60 27.91
C ASN A 84 5.39 48.08 28.19
N PHE A 85 6.58 48.28 28.78
CA PHE A 85 7.08 49.54 29.35
C PHE A 85 6.87 50.78 28.47
N GLY A 86 7.05 50.66 27.14
CA GLY A 86 6.87 51.78 26.20
C GLY A 86 5.47 52.39 26.20
N SER A 87 4.44 51.59 26.47
CA SER A 87 3.07 52.09 26.65
C SER A 87 2.82 52.65 28.06
N PHE A 88 3.42 52.03 29.08
CA PHE A 88 3.20 52.39 30.48
C PHE A 88 3.79 53.76 30.83
N VAL A 89 4.99 54.09 30.32
CA VAL A 89 5.68 55.37 30.58
C VAL A 89 4.85 56.60 30.16
N GLY A 90 4.04 56.48 29.11
CA GLY A 90 3.14 57.55 28.65
C GLY A 90 1.86 57.72 29.50
N THR A 91 1.66 56.90 30.52
CA THR A 91 0.43 56.88 31.34
C THR A 91 0.59 57.76 32.59
N ILE A 92 -0.49 58.42 33.01
CA ILE A 92 -0.50 59.25 34.24
C ILE A 92 -0.11 58.45 35.50
N ASP A 93 -0.42 57.15 35.53
CA ASP A 93 -0.06 56.22 36.61
C ASP A 93 1.47 56.08 36.79
N PHE A 94 2.24 56.13 35.70
CA PHE A 94 3.72 56.07 35.78
C PHE A 94 4.29 57.33 36.43
N ILE A 95 3.77 58.51 36.08
CA ILE A 95 4.17 59.79 36.69
C ILE A 95 3.81 59.78 38.20
N GLY A 96 2.62 59.28 38.55
CA GLY A 96 2.20 59.10 39.95
C GLY A 96 3.12 58.16 40.74
N LEU A 97 3.53 57.05 40.15
CA LEU A 97 4.46 56.08 40.74
C LEU A 97 5.83 56.74 41.05
N VAL A 98 6.41 57.44 40.07
CA VAL A 98 7.68 58.15 40.24
C VAL A 98 7.59 59.22 41.34
N ALA A 99 6.49 59.99 41.38
CA ALA A 99 6.27 60.99 42.42
C ALA A 99 6.17 60.37 43.83
N ILE A 100 5.39 59.30 44.01
CA ILE A 100 5.25 58.60 45.30
C ILE A 100 6.57 57.97 45.77
N MET A 101 7.39 57.50 44.84
CA MET A 101 8.65 56.82 45.14
C MET A 101 9.76 57.81 45.57
N PHE A 102 9.92 58.94 44.87
CA PHE A 102 11.06 59.85 45.10
C PHE A 102 10.75 61.10 45.94
N LEU A 103 9.53 61.63 45.93
CA LEU A 103 9.22 62.88 46.63
C LEU A 103 9.38 62.78 48.17
N PRO A 104 8.99 61.66 48.84
CA PRO A 104 9.22 61.50 50.28
C PRO A 104 10.70 61.36 50.67
N VAL A 105 11.54 60.79 49.80
CA VAL A 105 12.98 60.63 50.02
C VAL A 105 13.67 61.98 50.16
N LEU A 106 13.32 62.96 49.31
CA LEU A 106 13.79 64.34 49.42
C LEU A 106 13.33 64.99 50.73
N GLY A 107 12.10 64.70 51.17
CA GLY A 107 11.55 65.16 52.44
C GLY A 107 12.35 64.71 53.67
N PHE A 108 12.75 63.43 53.73
CA PHE A 108 13.55 62.91 54.86
C PHE A 108 14.91 63.61 54.99
N PHE A 109 15.61 63.86 53.87
CA PHE A 109 16.88 64.56 53.89
C PHE A 109 16.74 66.05 54.24
N ALA A 110 15.67 66.72 53.78
CA ALA A 110 15.39 68.11 54.16
C ALA A 110 15.27 68.25 55.70
N VAL A 111 14.49 67.39 56.36
CA VAL A 111 14.31 67.40 57.82
C VAL A 111 15.63 67.14 58.56
N ALA A 112 16.46 66.20 58.09
CA ALA A 112 17.74 65.89 58.72
C ALA A 112 18.74 67.07 58.71
N THR A 113 18.77 67.86 57.64
CA THR A 113 19.66 69.05 57.57
C THR A 113 19.27 70.16 58.55
N LEU A 114 17.96 70.36 58.77
CA LEU A 114 17.44 71.33 59.73
C LEU A 114 17.81 70.95 61.17
N PHE A 115 17.64 69.68 61.54
CA PHE A 115 18.02 69.18 62.87
C PHE A 115 19.50 69.37 63.18
N ARG A 116 20.39 69.06 62.23
CA ARG A 116 21.85 69.24 62.41
C ARG A 116 22.21 70.70 62.68
N ARG A 117 21.63 71.63 61.91
CA ARG A 117 21.92 73.07 62.01
C ARG A 117 21.41 73.71 63.31
N ALA A 118 20.33 73.19 63.88
CA ALA A 118 19.86 73.59 65.21
C ALA A 118 20.81 73.14 66.34
N GLN A 119 21.50 72.00 66.17
CA GLN A 119 22.44 71.47 67.16
C GLN A 119 23.73 72.33 67.24
N ASP A 120 24.25 72.80 66.11
CA ASP A 120 25.49 73.60 66.04
C ASP A 120 25.37 74.94 66.79
N LEU A 121 24.23 75.63 66.66
CA LEU A 121 23.99 76.92 67.33
C LEU A 121 23.94 76.83 68.86
N ARG A 122 23.73 75.64 69.42
CA ARG A 122 23.67 75.41 70.88
C ARG A 122 25.04 75.30 71.53
N ASN A 123 26.10 74.99 70.77
CA ASN A 123 27.44 74.74 71.30
C ASN A 123 28.34 76.00 71.32
N ALA A 124 28.00 77.06 70.60
CA ALA A 124 28.87 78.24 70.41
C ALA A 124 28.73 79.34 71.49
N ALA A 125 27.81 79.19 72.45
CA ALA A 125 27.38 80.29 73.34
C ALA A 125 28.13 80.38 74.70
N SER A 126 29.30 79.75 74.86
CA SER A 126 29.92 79.55 76.18
C SER A 126 31.46 79.62 76.17
N SER A 127 32.05 80.81 76.40
CA SER A 127 33.25 81.06 77.26
C SER A 127 34.04 82.35 76.91
N ILE A 128 33.83 83.44 77.67
CA ILE A 128 34.75 84.60 77.78
C ILE A 128 34.61 85.20 79.18
N THR A 129 35.48 84.91 80.16
CA THR A 129 35.58 85.65 81.47
C THR A 129 36.71 85.18 82.42
N GLN A 130 38.01 85.26 82.08
CA GLN A 130 39.05 85.00 83.10
C GLN A 130 40.45 85.65 82.90
N ALA A 131 40.50 86.96 82.64
CA ALA A 131 41.75 87.74 82.67
C ALA A 131 41.51 89.20 83.07
N ALA A 132 41.07 89.46 84.31
CA ALA A 132 40.63 90.80 84.72
C ALA A 132 41.11 91.33 86.09
N MET A 133 41.58 90.51 87.04
CA MET A 133 41.87 90.98 88.41
C MET A 133 42.90 90.10 89.16
N ARG A 134 44.07 90.64 89.58
CA ARG A 134 44.32 91.22 90.93
C ARG A 134 45.80 91.59 91.21
N LEU A 135 46.08 92.15 92.39
CA LEU A 135 47.17 93.09 92.73
C LEU A 135 47.64 92.95 94.22
N ALA A 136 48.93 93.23 94.50
CA ALA A 136 49.55 93.86 95.73
C ALA A 136 49.67 93.18 97.15
N GLU A 137 50.65 93.72 97.93
CA GLU A 137 50.82 93.86 99.43
C GLU A 137 51.44 92.72 100.33
N PRO A 138 51.94 92.96 101.61
CA PRO A 138 52.68 94.11 102.24
C PRO A 138 53.69 93.83 103.45
N GLU A 139 54.33 94.90 103.99
CA GLU A 139 54.60 95.30 105.42
C GLU A 139 55.84 94.97 106.36
N VAL A 140 55.82 95.48 107.63
CA VAL A 140 56.91 96.16 108.43
C VAL A 140 56.95 95.80 109.97
N THR A 141 57.93 96.33 110.75
CA THR A 141 58.06 96.53 112.25
C THR A 141 59.14 95.65 112.97
N ALA A 142 59.65 95.91 114.20
CA ALA A 142 59.26 96.81 115.32
C ALA A 142 60.45 97.52 116.07
N ALA A 143 60.41 97.75 117.41
CA ALA A 143 61.19 98.80 118.13
C ALA A 143 61.45 98.56 119.68
N ASP A 144 62.12 99.54 120.36
CA ASP A 144 62.21 99.78 121.84
C ASP A 144 63.05 98.80 122.72
N LYS A 145 63.75 99.14 123.84
CA LYS A 145 64.27 100.37 124.53
C LYS A 145 65.58 99.99 125.26
N VAL A 146 66.64 100.80 125.43
CA VAL A 146 66.78 102.12 126.10
C VAL A 146 66.43 102.12 127.61
N ALA A 147 67.39 101.78 128.49
CA ALA A 147 67.41 102.25 129.91
C ALA A 147 68.68 101.97 130.76
N SER A 148 69.83 101.52 130.24
CA SER A 148 71.13 101.57 130.97
C SER A 148 71.96 102.84 130.65
N VAL A 149 71.29 103.85 130.11
CA VAL A 149 71.83 105.05 129.46
C VAL A 149 72.69 105.94 130.38
N GLY A 150 72.60 105.80 131.71
CA GLY A 150 73.27 106.70 132.65
C GLY A 150 74.81 106.67 132.67
N GLN A 151 75.45 105.51 132.40
CA GLN A 151 76.91 105.36 132.53
C GLN A 151 77.60 104.64 131.36
N ALA A 152 76.87 103.93 130.50
CA ALA A 152 77.46 103.25 129.33
C ALA A 152 77.90 104.22 128.21
N VAL A 153 77.23 105.36 128.08
CA VAL A 153 77.40 106.34 126.97
C VAL A 153 78.86 106.75 126.72
N ARG A 154 79.70 106.82 127.76
CA ARG A 154 81.11 107.24 127.61
C ARG A 154 82.05 106.13 127.14
N ARG A 155 81.61 104.86 127.17
CA ARG A 155 82.34 103.70 126.64
C ARG A 155 81.89 103.34 125.23
N GLU A 156 80.63 103.64 124.89
CA GLU A 156 80.02 103.32 123.60
C GLU A 156 80.60 104.11 122.41
N VAL A 157 81.02 105.37 122.62
CA VAL A 157 81.59 106.21 121.54
C VAL A 157 82.88 105.60 120.95
N ASN A 158 83.66 104.89 121.75
CA ASN A 158 84.86 104.19 121.27
C ASN A 158 84.55 102.80 120.66
N ALA A 159 83.37 102.24 120.89
CA ALA A 159 82.93 100.97 120.29
C ALA A 159 82.21 101.17 118.94
N LEU A 160 81.55 102.32 118.75
CA LEU A 160 80.87 102.68 117.49
C LEU A 160 81.80 102.78 116.27
N GLY A 161 83.11 103.01 116.48
CA GLY A 161 84.09 102.95 115.39
C GLY A 161 84.28 101.54 114.82
N ASP A 162 84.49 100.53 115.69
CA ASP A 162 84.81 99.15 115.29
C ASP A 162 83.58 98.34 114.80
N GLY A 163 82.36 98.84 115.12
CA GLY A 163 81.09 98.26 114.68
C GLY A 163 80.72 98.59 113.22
N LEU A 164 81.04 99.80 112.75
CA LEU A 164 80.73 100.25 111.39
C LEU A 164 81.49 99.43 110.34
N GLU A 165 82.76 99.13 110.62
CA GLU A 165 83.67 98.45 109.68
C GLU A 165 83.28 96.97 109.47
N ARG A 166 82.73 96.31 110.50
CA ARG A 166 82.18 94.94 110.36
C ARG A 166 80.83 94.87 109.64
N ALA A 167 80.00 95.91 109.72
CA ALA A 167 78.75 95.98 108.97
C ALA A 167 79.00 96.13 107.45
N LEU A 168 80.00 96.95 107.08
CA LEU A 168 80.40 97.15 105.69
C LEU A 168 80.87 95.83 105.02
N SER A 169 81.68 95.05 105.72
CA SER A 169 82.22 93.77 105.22
C SER A 169 81.12 92.76 104.88
N ARG A 170 80.09 92.63 105.73
CA ARG A 170 78.94 91.73 105.48
C ARG A 170 78.03 92.19 104.35
N ALA A 171 77.87 93.50 104.14
CA ALA A 171 77.13 94.01 103.00
C ALA A 171 77.85 93.65 101.67
N GLY A 172 79.18 93.79 101.64
CA GLY A 172 80.00 93.43 100.47
C GLY A 172 79.96 91.93 100.12
N GLU A 173 79.96 91.03 101.11
CA GLU A 173 79.81 89.58 100.84
C GLU A 173 78.44 89.23 100.22
N LEU A 174 77.37 89.92 100.64
CA LEU A 174 76.00 89.64 100.19
C LEU A 174 75.73 90.22 98.79
N GLU A 175 76.29 91.39 98.48
CA GLU A 175 76.29 91.97 97.13
C GLU A 175 76.95 91.03 96.11
N VAL A 176 78.14 90.51 96.43
CA VAL A 176 78.85 89.55 95.57
C VAL A 176 78.05 88.25 95.37
N MET A 177 77.34 87.76 96.39
CA MET A 177 76.50 86.57 96.25
C MET A 177 75.31 86.81 95.30
N ILE A 178 74.58 87.91 95.48
CA ILE A 178 73.44 88.25 94.61
C ILE A 178 73.90 88.46 93.17
N HIS A 179 75.04 89.14 92.96
CA HIS A 179 75.57 89.36 91.62
C HIS A 179 75.94 88.04 90.92
N ASN A 180 76.51 87.08 91.64
CA ASN A 180 76.80 85.74 91.11
C ASN A 180 75.52 84.96 90.77
N GLU A 181 74.49 85.00 91.60
CA GLU A 181 73.23 84.27 91.36
C GLU A 181 72.44 84.90 90.19
N VAL A 182 72.40 86.24 90.10
CA VAL A 182 71.84 86.94 88.94
C VAL A 182 72.63 86.59 87.67
N THR A 183 73.96 86.56 87.71
CA THR A 183 74.80 86.16 86.56
C THR A 183 74.53 84.71 86.14
N ALA A 184 74.30 83.79 87.08
CA ALA A 184 73.93 82.40 86.79
C ALA A 184 72.52 82.30 86.18
N LEU A 185 71.58 83.12 86.64
CA LEU A 185 70.21 83.18 86.11
C LEU A 185 70.17 83.80 84.71
N GLU A 186 70.86 84.92 84.48
CA GLU A 186 71.02 85.53 83.14
C GLU A 186 71.65 84.55 82.15
N ARG A 187 72.69 83.81 82.58
CA ARG A 187 73.33 82.78 81.76
C ARG A 187 72.36 81.65 81.38
N THR A 188 71.57 81.15 82.33
CA THR A 188 70.61 80.06 82.05
C THR A 188 69.40 80.51 81.24
N TYR A 189 68.95 81.76 81.39
CA TYR A 189 67.95 82.35 80.48
C TYR A 189 68.52 82.56 79.07
N SER A 190 69.76 83.03 78.94
CA SER A 190 70.43 83.19 77.64
C SER A 190 70.63 81.85 76.92
N ASP A 191 71.06 80.81 77.64
CA ASP A 191 71.15 79.45 77.12
C ASP A 191 69.78 78.87 76.71
N ASN A 192 68.72 79.13 77.49
CA ASN A 192 67.36 78.70 77.14
C ASN A 192 66.77 79.49 75.96
N GLU A 193 67.03 80.78 75.84
CA GLU A 193 66.63 81.58 74.67
C GLU A 193 67.36 81.08 73.41
N SER A 194 68.67 80.83 73.51
CA SER A 194 69.47 80.23 72.44
C SER A 194 68.90 78.88 71.99
N ARG A 195 68.53 78.00 72.93
CA ARG A 195 67.87 76.72 72.64
C ARG A 195 66.49 76.89 72.00
N MET A 196 65.66 77.81 72.47
CA MET A 196 64.35 78.06 71.86
C MET A 196 64.49 78.64 70.44
N ARG A 197 65.42 79.57 70.21
CA ARG A 197 65.74 80.08 68.87
C ARG A 197 66.23 78.95 67.95
N ALA A 198 67.08 78.06 68.44
CA ALA A 198 67.54 76.88 67.69
C ALA A 198 66.38 75.90 67.36
N LEU A 199 65.49 75.61 68.32
CA LEU A 199 64.32 74.76 68.11
C LEU A 199 63.29 75.39 67.16
N ILE A 200 63.09 76.71 67.22
CA ILE A 200 62.22 77.44 66.29
C ILE A 200 62.82 77.44 64.87
N ALA A 201 64.14 77.61 64.75
CA ALA A 201 64.84 77.49 63.46
C ALA A 201 64.74 76.06 62.88
N GLU A 202 64.89 75.03 63.72
CA GLU A 202 64.72 73.63 63.34
C GLU A 202 63.28 73.33 62.92
N LEU A 203 62.27 73.80 63.67
CA LEU A 203 60.86 73.64 63.29
C LEU A 203 60.49 74.41 62.02
N ALA A 204 61.09 75.59 61.80
CA ALA A 204 60.94 76.33 60.55
C ALA A 204 61.57 75.58 59.36
N SER A 205 62.77 75.03 59.54
CA SER A 205 63.46 74.17 58.57
C SER A 205 62.65 72.91 58.23
N GLN A 206 62.13 72.22 59.24
CA GLN A 206 61.27 71.04 59.07
C GLN A 206 59.96 71.40 58.35
N ARG A 207 59.33 72.51 58.70
CA ARG A 207 58.13 73.01 58.01
C ARG A 207 58.42 73.32 56.55
N GLU A 208 59.53 73.99 56.25
CA GLU A 208 59.93 74.32 54.87
C GLU A 208 60.24 73.06 54.05
N SER A 209 60.91 72.07 54.66
CA SER A 209 61.14 70.76 54.06
C SER A 209 59.84 70.00 53.79
N VAL A 210 58.87 70.04 54.71
CA VAL A 210 57.53 69.43 54.51
C VAL A 210 56.74 70.16 53.42
N LEU A 211 56.78 71.50 53.36
CA LEU A 211 56.14 72.27 52.30
C LEU A 211 56.78 71.94 50.94
N THR A 212 58.11 71.96 50.84
CA THR A 212 58.85 71.58 49.64
C THR A 212 58.55 70.15 49.20
N ASN A 213 58.45 69.20 50.15
CA ASN A 213 58.11 67.81 49.84
C ASN A 213 56.65 67.67 49.40
N THR A 214 55.73 68.40 50.02
CA THR A 214 54.30 68.43 49.62
C THR A 214 54.15 69.02 48.22
N GLU A 215 54.92 70.07 47.89
CA GLU A 215 54.93 70.67 46.56
C GLU A 215 55.51 69.71 45.52
N ARG A 216 56.64 69.04 45.78
CA ARG A 216 57.18 67.98 44.90
C ARG A 216 56.21 66.82 44.70
N VAL A 217 55.49 66.39 45.74
CA VAL A 217 54.47 65.35 45.63
C VAL A 217 53.28 65.86 44.80
N ARG A 218 52.86 67.11 44.97
CA ARG A 218 51.81 67.74 44.15
C ARG A 218 52.21 67.82 42.67
N GLU A 219 53.44 68.24 42.40
CA GLU A 219 54.03 68.33 41.06
C GLU A 219 54.08 66.95 40.41
N ALA A 220 54.67 65.94 41.08
CA ALA A 220 54.74 64.57 40.58
C ALA A 220 53.36 63.91 40.39
N ILE A 221 52.38 64.17 41.26
CA ILE A 221 50.99 63.70 41.06
C ILE A 221 50.35 64.39 39.86
N THR A 222 50.58 65.69 39.67
CA THR A 222 50.02 66.44 38.54
C THR A 222 50.63 65.95 37.23
N GLU A 223 51.96 65.80 37.17
CA GLU A 223 52.70 65.25 36.04
C GLU A 223 52.23 63.83 35.70
N SER A 224 52.18 62.94 36.69
CA SER A 224 51.68 61.56 36.56
C SER A 224 50.23 61.50 36.08
N HIS A 225 49.35 62.39 36.57
CA HIS A 225 47.96 62.48 36.12
C HIS A 225 47.87 62.97 34.67
N THR A 226 48.64 63.99 34.27
CA THR A 226 48.70 64.43 32.87
C THR A 226 49.26 63.37 31.94
N GLY A 227 50.29 62.62 32.37
CA GLY A 227 50.83 61.48 31.64
C GLY A 227 49.80 60.36 31.47
N LEU A 228 49.11 59.97 32.55
CA LEU A 228 48.08 58.94 32.50
C LEU A 228 46.89 59.34 31.61
N VAL A 229 46.44 60.60 31.65
CA VAL A 229 45.38 61.09 30.76
C VAL A 229 45.82 61.04 29.30
N PHE A 230 47.07 61.43 29.01
CA PHE A 230 47.63 61.34 27.66
C PHE A 230 47.77 59.90 27.17
N ASP A 231 48.29 58.99 28.01
CA ASP A 231 48.41 57.56 27.69
C ASP A 231 47.03 56.92 27.47
N LEU A 232 46.02 57.26 28.26
CA LEU A 232 44.66 56.77 28.09
C LEU A 232 44.01 57.29 26.80
N ASP A 233 44.23 58.55 26.42
CA ASP A 233 43.75 59.10 25.14
C ASP A 233 44.45 58.40 23.96
N MET A 234 45.77 58.25 24.01
CA MET A 234 46.55 57.52 23.00
C MET A 234 46.12 56.05 22.87
N ILE A 235 45.85 55.35 23.99
CA ILE A 235 45.33 53.98 23.99
C ILE A 235 43.91 53.94 23.43
N SER A 236 43.04 54.87 23.81
CA SER A 236 41.66 54.98 23.32
C SER A 236 41.63 55.19 21.81
N GLN A 237 42.42 56.14 21.29
CA GLN A 237 42.57 56.39 19.86
C GLN A 237 43.13 55.16 19.12
N ARG A 238 44.12 54.47 19.69
CA ARG A 238 44.67 53.24 19.09
C ARG A 238 43.64 52.11 19.04
N ILE A 239 42.88 51.90 20.11
CA ILE A 239 41.79 50.92 20.16
C ILE A 239 40.70 51.27 19.13
N ALA A 240 40.27 52.53 19.07
CA ALA A 240 39.30 52.99 18.08
C ALA A 240 39.78 52.75 16.63
N GLY A 241 41.04 53.10 16.33
CA GLY A 241 41.67 52.81 15.05
C GLY A 241 41.70 51.31 14.71
N THR A 242 42.15 50.47 15.65
CA THR A 242 42.19 49.00 15.46
C THR A 242 40.79 48.41 15.28
N ILE A 243 39.76 48.93 15.97
CA ILE A 243 38.37 48.48 15.81
C ILE A 243 37.82 48.88 14.43
N VAL A 244 38.06 50.12 13.97
CA VAL A 244 37.64 50.58 12.64
C VAL A 244 38.32 49.77 11.54
N GLU A 245 39.63 49.53 11.66
CA GLU A 245 40.38 48.69 10.73
C GLU A 245 39.87 47.23 10.73
N SER A 246 39.71 46.63 11.91
CA SER A 246 39.23 45.25 12.05
C SER A 246 37.79 45.08 11.53
N GLY A 247 36.91 46.05 11.78
CA GLY A 247 35.54 46.09 11.27
C GLY A 247 35.50 46.24 9.74
N GLY A 248 36.35 47.11 9.18
CA GLY A 248 36.52 47.24 7.74
C GLY A 248 37.10 45.99 7.06
N ASN A 249 38.04 45.30 7.73
CA ASN A 249 38.59 44.02 7.27
C ASN A 249 37.54 42.91 7.30
N LEU A 250 36.77 42.80 8.40
CA LEU A 250 35.69 41.84 8.54
C LEU A 250 34.58 42.07 7.50
N THR A 251 34.19 43.32 7.28
CA THR A 251 33.14 43.68 6.30
C THR A 251 33.57 43.27 4.89
N ARG A 252 34.81 43.58 4.48
CA ARG A 252 35.36 43.15 3.17
C ARG A 252 35.48 41.63 3.06
N ALA A 253 35.85 40.94 4.13
CA ALA A 253 35.91 39.47 4.15
C ALA A 253 34.51 38.84 3.99
N LEU A 254 33.50 39.38 4.67
CA LEU A 254 32.10 38.94 4.55
C LEU A 254 31.51 39.24 3.17
N GLU A 255 31.78 40.40 2.60
CA GLU A 255 31.38 40.76 1.23
C GLU A 255 32.02 39.83 0.20
N THR A 256 33.33 39.57 0.32
CA THR A 256 34.06 38.63 -0.54
C THR A 256 33.50 37.21 -0.42
N ALA A 257 33.24 36.74 0.81
CA ALA A 257 32.64 35.43 1.06
C ALA A 257 31.21 35.33 0.52
N GLY A 258 30.39 36.37 0.68
CA GLY A 258 29.02 36.44 0.16
C GLY A 258 28.97 36.40 -1.37
N ASN A 259 29.84 37.18 -2.04
CA ASN A 259 29.96 37.15 -3.50
C ASN A 259 30.45 35.79 -4.01
N THR A 260 31.47 35.21 -3.36
CA THR A 260 32.00 33.86 -3.71
C THR A 260 30.93 32.78 -3.53
N LEU A 261 30.17 32.84 -2.44
CA LEU A 261 29.08 31.90 -2.16
C LEU A 261 27.94 32.04 -3.18
N THR A 262 27.56 33.27 -3.52
CA THR A 262 26.52 33.57 -4.52
C THR A 262 26.90 33.04 -5.90
N ASN A 263 28.14 33.29 -6.34
CA ASN A 263 28.64 32.79 -7.61
C ASN A 263 28.66 31.26 -7.64
N SER A 264 29.19 30.61 -6.59
CA SER A 264 29.23 29.14 -6.53
C SER A 264 27.84 28.51 -6.46
N PHE A 265 26.86 29.15 -5.80
CA PHE A 265 25.46 28.74 -5.85
C PHE A 265 24.84 28.92 -7.24
N GLY A 266 25.16 30.02 -7.94
CA GLY A 266 24.75 30.25 -9.33
C GLY A 266 25.23 29.14 -10.26
N GLU A 267 26.55 28.92 -10.31
CA GLU A 267 27.20 27.87 -11.11
C GLU A 267 26.62 26.47 -10.83
N ARG A 268 26.42 26.13 -9.56
CA ARG A 268 25.81 24.85 -9.16
C ARG A 268 24.35 24.73 -9.56
N THR A 269 23.59 25.82 -9.50
CA THR A 269 22.18 25.83 -9.90
C THR A 269 22.06 25.69 -11.42
N GLU A 270 22.87 26.40 -12.19
CA GLU A 270 22.93 26.29 -13.65
C GLU A 270 23.36 24.88 -14.10
N SER A 271 24.39 24.31 -13.46
CA SER A 271 24.80 22.92 -13.68
C SER A 271 23.70 21.91 -13.35
N LEU A 272 22.95 22.13 -12.26
CA LEU A 272 21.82 21.26 -11.88
C LEU A 272 20.66 21.38 -12.88
N VAL A 273 20.32 22.59 -13.32
CA VAL A 273 19.30 22.82 -14.36
C VAL A 273 19.70 22.10 -15.65
N SER A 274 20.94 22.27 -16.11
CA SER A 274 21.45 21.57 -17.30
C SER A 274 21.41 20.05 -17.14
N LEU A 275 21.78 19.50 -15.98
CA LEU A 275 21.74 18.05 -15.73
C LEU A 275 20.29 17.51 -15.72
N VAL A 276 19.34 18.27 -15.18
CA VAL A 276 17.91 17.92 -15.18
C VAL A 276 17.32 18.00 -16.59
N ASP A 277 17.67 19.02 -17.37
CA ASP A 277 17.20 19.21 -18.74
C ASP A 277 17.70 18.10 -19.69
N ASN A 278 19.00 17.79 -19.62
CA ASN A 278 19.59 16.65 -20.34
C ASN A 278 18.92 15.32 -19.95
N ARG A 279 18.79 15.02 -18.65
CA ARG A 279 18.09 13.80 -18.19
C ARG A 279 16.63 13.73 -18.61
N THR A 280 15.94 14.87 -18.68
CA THR A 280 14.54 14.93 -19.11
C THR A 280 14.44 14.65 -20.61
N THR A 281 15.35 15.20 -21.41
CA THR A 281 15.47 14.93 -22.85
C THR A 281 15.79 13.45 -23.10
N ASP A 282 16.80 12.89 -22.44
CA ASP A 282 17.16 11.47 -22.53
C ASP A 282 15.97 10.55 -22.17
N PHE A 283 15.23 10.90 -21.11
CA PHE A 283 14.06 10.14 -20.67
C PHE A 283 12.91 10.20 -21.68
N ILE A 284 12.64 11.37 -22.27
CA ILE A 284 11.62 11.52 -23.33
C ILE A 284 12.02 10.71 -24.56
N THR A 285 13.29 10.75 -24.98
CA THR A 285 13.79 9.96 -26.12
C THR A 285 13.68 8.45 -25.86
N ALA A 286 14.02 7.99 -24.65
CA ALA A 286 13.86 6.58 -24.27
C ALA A 286 12.39 6.14 -24.20
N LEU A 287 11.49 7.04 -23.79
CA LEU A 287 10.04 6.79 -23.80
C LEU A 287 9.51 6.66 -25.23
N ASP A 288 9.97 7.51 -26.16
CA ASP A 288 9.55 7.49 -27.57
C ASP A 288 10.08 6.25 -28.30
N ASP A 289 11.34 5.85 -28.11
CA ASP A 289 11.87 4.57 -28.63
C ASP A 289 11.05 3.38 -28.11
N SER A 290 10.77 3.35 -26.81
CA SER A 290 9.96 2.29 -26.20
C SER A 290 8.54 2.26 -26.77
N SER A 291 7.93 3.42 -27.01
CA SER A 291 6.60 3.56 -27.61
C SER A 291 6.57 3.07 -29.07
N ASN A 292 7.54 3.49 -29.89
CA ASN A 292 7.68 3.05 -31.28
C ASN A 292 7.93 1.53 -31.38
N ARG A 293 8.79 0.98 -30.51
CA ARG A 293 9.04 -0.47 -30.46
C ARG A 293 7.82 -1.26 -30.01
N LEU A 294 7.02 -0.73 -29.08
CA LEU A 294 5.73 -1.31 -28.70
C LEU A 294 4.75 -1.30 -29.88
N ALA A 295 4.64 -0.19 -30.60
CA ALA A 295 3.77 -0.07 -31.77
C ALA A 295 4.14 -1.07 -32.88
N LEU A 296 5.43 -1.15 -33.24
CA LEU A 296 5.93 -2.13 -34.21
C LEU A 296 5.68 -3.59 -33.78
N THR A 297 5.80 -3.88 -32.47
CA THR A 297 5.50 -5.22 -31.92
C THR A 297 4.02 -5.56 -32.02
N PHE A 298 3.13 -4.59 -31.77
CA PHE A 298 1.69 -4.75 -31.95
C PHE A 298 1.31 -4.93 -33.43
N GLU A 299 1.96 -4.20 -34.34
CA GLU A 299 1.74 -4.32 -35.77
C GLU A 299 2.11 -5.72 -36.29
N ASP A 300 3.31 -6.24 -35.94
CA ASP A 300 3.72 -7.59 -36.34
C ASP A 300 2.85 -8.68 -35.69
N GLN A 301 2.48 -8.56 -34.41
CA GLN A 301 1.52 -9.50 -33.79
C GLN A 301 0.14 -9.46 -34.47
N THR A 302 -0.35 -8.28 -34.85
CA THR A 302 -1.62 -8.13 -35.57
C THR A 302 -1.53 -8.76 -36.96
N ALA A 303 -0.44 -8.52 -37.69
CA ALA A 303 -0.18 -9.13 -39.00
C ALA A 303 0.03 -10.65 -38.92
N ALA A 304 0.63 -11.18 -37.85
CA ALA A 304 0.75 -12.61 -37.60
C ALA A 304 -0.61 -13.25 -37.26
N MET A 305 -1.44 -12.57 -36.47
CA MET A 305 -2.79 -13.02 -36.14
C MET A 305 -3.70 -13.03 -37.39
N ALA A 306 -3.64 -11.98 -38.22
CA ALA A 306 -4.35 -11.93 -39.50
C ALA A 306 -3.98 -13.10 -40.41
N ARG A 307 -2.67 -13.33 -40.67
CA ARG A 307 -2.17 -14.48 -41.44
C ARG A 307 -2.63 -15.83 -40.86
N THR A 308 -2.70 -15.95 -39.53
CA THR A 308 -3.16 -17.17 -38.86
C THR A 308 -4.67 -17.40 -39.04
N LEU A 309 -5.47 -16.32 -39.02
CA LEU A 309 -6.91 -16.38 -39.28
C LEU A 309 -7.21 -16.69 -40.75
N ASP A 310 -6.50 -16.05 -41.68
CA ASP A 310 -6.62 -16.32 -43.13
C ASP A 310 -6.27 -17.78 -43.46
N GLY A 311 -5.18 -18.31 -42.89
CA GLY A 311 -4.81 -19.71 -43.04
C GLY A 311 -5.89 -20.66 -42.51
N ARG A 312 -6.43 -20.40 -41.31
CA ARG A 312 -7.53 -21.20 -40.74
C ARG A 312 -8.82 -21.10 -41.56
N ALA A 313 -9.11 -19.96 -42.17
CA ALA A 313 -10.27 -19.77 -43.04
C ALA A 313 -10.09 -20.55 -44.36
N ALA A 314 -8.89 -20.55 -44.93
CA ALA A 314 -8.55 -21.36 -46.11
C ALA A 314 -8.65 -22.88 -45.81
N ASP A 315 -8.08 -23.34 -44.69
CA ASP A 315 -8.18 -24.74 -44.24
C ASP A 315 -9.64 -25.17 -44.03
N LEU A 316 -10.46 -24.30 -43.42
CA LEU A 316 -11.88 -24.56 -43.19
C LEU A 316 -12.66 -24.63 -44.51
N ASN A 317 -12.42 -23.72 -45.46
CA ASN A 317 -13.03 -23.77 -46.79
C ASN A 317 -12.63 -25.04 -47.55
N ALA A 318 -11.35 -25.42 -47.54
CA ALA A 318 -10.88 -26.66 -48.17
C ALA A 318 -11.50 -27.91 -47.52
N GLY A 319 -11.65 -27.91 -46.19
CA GLY A 319 -12.31 -28.98 -45.45
C GLY A 319 -13.82 -29.06 -45.70
N VAL A 320 -14.49 -27.95 -45.98
CA VAL A 320 -15.90 -27.90 -46.40
C VAL A 320 -16.05 -28.40 -47.83
N GLU A 321 -15.23 -27.92 -48.77
CA GLU A 321 -15.26 -28.34 -50.17
C GLU A 321 -15.05 -29.86 -50.30
N SER A 322 -14.03 -30.41 -49.62
CA SER A 322 -13.77 -31.85 -49.59
C SER A 322 -14.95 -32.66 -49.05
N ARG A 323 -15.68 -32.14 -48.05
CA ARG A 323 -16.90 -32.79 -47.53
C ARG A 323 -18.07 -32.70 -48.50
N ILE A 324 -18.19 -31.60 -49.26
CA ILE A 324 -19.19 -31.46 -50.31
C ILE A 324 -18.90 -32.45 -51.44
N THR A 325 -17.66 -32.55 -51.94
CA THR A 325 -17.29 -33.54 -52.97
C THR A 325 -17.61 -34.97 -52.51
N ALA A 326 -17.15 -35.35 -51.30
CA ALA A 326 -17.40 -36.69 -50.77
C ALA A 326 -18.89 -37.00 -50.53
N LEU A 327 -19.71 -35.99 -50.24
CA LEU A 327 -21.16 -36.14 -50.13
C LEU A 327 -21.80 -36.32 -51.52
N THR A 328 -21.38 -35.54 -52.52
CA THR A 328 -21.84 -35.67 -53.91
C THR A 328 -21.50 -37.05 -54.46
N ASP A 329 -20.24 -37.51 -54.33
CA ASP A 329 -19.81 -38.84 -54.77
C ASP A 329 -20.62 -39.97 -54.11
N ALA A 330 -20.93 -39.83 -52.81
CA ALA A 330 -21.74 -40.80 -52.08
C ALA A 330 -23.22 -40.79 -52.51
N LEU A 331 -23.77 -39.62 -52.85
CA LEU A 331 -25.13 -39.48 -53.38
C LEU A 331 -25.24 -40.02 -54.81
N ASP A 332 -24.28 -39.73 -55.69
CA ASP A 332 -24.24 -40.24 -57.05
C ASP A 332 -24.05 -41.77 -57.07
N GLY A 333 -23.14 -42.29 -56.25
CA GLY A 333 -22.97 -43.74 -56.07
C GLY A 333 -24.25 -44.41 -55.54
N ARG A 334 -25.00 -43.75 -54.65
CA ARG A 334 -26.30 -44.26 -54.17
C ARG A 334 -27.40 -44.14 -55.23
N ALA A 335 -27.40 -43.09 -56.04
CA ALA A 335 -28.35 -42.92 -57.15
C ALA A 335 -28.13 -44.02 -58.21
N ALA A 336 -26.87 -44.31 -58.57
CA ALA A 336 -26.51 -45.41 -59.46
C ALA A 336 -26.99 -46.77 -58.91
N GLN A 337 -26.72 -47.08 -57.64
CA GLN A 337 -27.21 -48.31 -57.00
C GLN A 337 -28.75 -48.44 -57.00
N ILE A 338 -29.47 -47.33 -56.86
CA ILE A 338 -30.94 -47.32 -56.95
C ILE A 338 -31.38 -47.55 -58.40
N GLY A 339 -30.71 -46.94 -59.38
CA GLY A 339 -30.93 -47.19 -60.81
C GLY A 339 -30.75 -48.66 -61.18
N ASP A 340 -29.60 -49.25 -60.85
CA ASP A 340 -29.29 -50.67 -61.09
C ASP A 340 -30.35 -51.60 -60.44
N ALA A 341 -30.76 -51.28 -59.20
CA ALA A 341 -31.78 -52.06 -58.50
C ALA A 341 -33.17 -51.95 -59.16
N ILE A 342 -33.53 -50.78 -59.72
CA ILE A 342 -34.77 -50.58 -60.50
C ILE A 342 -34.69 -51.33 -61.83
N ASP A 343 -33.57 -51.26 -62.55
CA ASP A 343 -33.35 -51.97 -63.82
C ASP A 343 -33.43 -53.49 -63.63
N GLN A 344 -32.76 -54.04 -62.61
CA GLN A 344 -32.86 -55.45 -62.26
C GLN A 344 -34.30 -55.85 -61.89
N ARG A 345 -35.01 -55.01 -61.12
CA ARG A 345 -36.41 -55.24 -60.76
C ARG A 345 -37.32 -55.22 -61.99
N THR A 346 -37.04 -54.34 -62.95
CA THR A 346 -37.81 -54.18 -64.20
C THR A 346 -37.61 -55.39 -65.11
N ARG A 347 -36.36 -55.82 -65.36
CA ARG A 347 -36.07 -57.04 -66.13
C ARG A 347 -36.70 -58.28 -65.50
N ALA A 348 -36.63 -58.42 -64.18
CA ALA A 348 -37.29 -59.51 -63.46
C ALA A 348 -38.84 -59.47 -63.54
N ILE A 349 -39.44 -58.30 -63.77
CA ILE A 349 -40.88 -58.15 -64.05
C ILE A 349 -41.18 -58.50 -65.51
N GLU A 350 -40.34 -58.09 -66.47
CA GLU A 350 -40.46 -58.43 -67.89
C GLU A 350 -40.36 -59.95 -68.10
N GLU A 351 -39.34 -60.61 -67.54
CA GLU A 351 -39.17 -62.07 -67.58
C GLU A 351 -40.38 -62.81 -67.00
N ARG A 352 -40.91 -62.35 -65.85
CA ARG A 352 -42.11 -62.93 -65.23
C ARG A 352 -43.36 -62.71 -66.07
N THR A 353 -43.49 -61.55 -66.72
CA THR A 353 -44.61 -61.22 -67.61
C THR A 353 -44.57 -62.07 -68.88
N LEU A 354 -43.38 -62.27 -69.47
CA LEU A 354 -43.17 -63.18 -70.60
C LEU A 354 -43.49 -64.63 -70.21
N ALA A 355 -42.92 -65.14 -69.13
CA ALA A 355 -43.19 -66.50 -68.65
C ALA A 355 -44.68 -66.72 -68.32
N PHE A 356 -45.37 -65.71 -67.77
CA PHE A 356 -46.80 -65.76 -67.54
C PHE A 356 -47.60 -65.80 -68.87
N THR A 357 -47.19 -65.01 -69.87
CA THR A 357 -47.83 -64.96 -71.19
C THR A 357 -47.66 -66.29 -71.93
N THR A 358 -46.44 -66.84 -72.00
CA THR A 358 -46.18 -68.16 -72.60
C THR A 358 -46.94 -69.26 -71.85
N GLY A 359 -46.92 -69.28 -70.52
CA GLY A 359 -47.69 -70.25 -69.74
C GLY A 359 -49.22 -70.10 -69.88
N PHE A 360 -49.71 -68.94 -70.29
CA PHE A 360 -51.13 -68.71 -70.62
C PHE A 360 -51.45 -69.20 -72.05
N GLU A 361 -50.54 -68.97 -73.00
CA GLU A 361 -50.63 -69.47 -74.38
C GLU A 361 -50.59 -71.00 -74.43
N ASP A 362 -49.63 -71.64 -73.73
CA ASP A 362 -49.54 -73.10 -73.57
C ASP A 362 -50.82 -73.69 -72.98
N ARG A 363 -51.40 -73.04 -71.96
CA ARG A 363 -52.69 -73.42 -71.37
C ARG A 363 -53.83 -73.28 -72.36
N THR A 364 -53.86 -72.21 -73.14
CA THR A 364 -54.88 -71.96 -74.17
C THR A 364 -54.80 -73.00 -75.28
N HIS A 365 -53.59 -73.33 -75.75
CA HIS A 365 -53.36 -74.37 -76.74
C HIS A 365 -53.73 -75.77 -76.21
N SER A 366 -53.37 -76.07 -74.95
CA SER A 366 -53.77 -77.32 -74.28
C SER A 366 -55.29 -77.45 -74.15
N ILE A 367 -55.99 -76.35 -73.81
CA ILE A 367 -57.45 -76.32 -73.75
C ILE A 367 -58.06 -76.52 -75.14
N ALA A 368 -57.51 -75.87 -76.18
CA ALA A 368 -57.95 -76.04 -77.56
C ALA A 368 -57.81 -77.51 -78.01
N GLY A 369 -56.67 -78.16 -77.78
CA GLY A 369 -56.47 -79.57 -78.11
C GLY A 369 -57.33 -80.55 -77.29
N LEU A 370 -57.67 -80.21 -76.04
CA LEU A 370 -58.64 -80.97 -75.25
C LEU A 370 -60.07 -80.82 -75.79
N ILE A 371 -60.43 -79.65 -76.31
CA ILE A 371 -61.73 -79.41 -76.97
C ILE A 371 -61.78 -80.14 -78.32
N GLU A 372 -60.73 -80.06 -79.13
CA GLU A 372 -60.62 -80.73 -80.44
C GLU A 372 -60.68 -82.25 -80.28
N SER A 373 -59.84 -82.84 -79.44
CA SER A 373 -59.90 -84.29 -79.15
C SER A 373 -61.21 -84.73 -78.47
N GLY A 374 -61.87 -83.83 -77.73
CA GLY A 374 -63.22 -84.03 -77.22
C GLY A 374 -64.28 -84.07 -78.34
N ALA A 375 -64.17 -83.16 -79.31
CA ALA A 375 -65.03 -83.11 -80.49
C ALA A 375 -64.81 -84.30 -81.42
N ASP A 376 -63.57 -84.74 -81.65
CA ASP A 376 -63.25 -85.93 -82.44
C ASP A 376 -63.81 -87.20 -81.80
N ARG A 377 -63.66 -87.36 -80.47
CA ARG A 377 -64.27 -88.48 -79.74
C ARG A 377 -65.78 -88.46 -79.79
N LEU A 378 -66.39 -87.28 -79.75
CA LEU A 378 -67.83 -87.10 -79.88
C LEU A 378 -68.29 -87.48 -81.30
N ASN A 379 -67.61 -86.99 -82.35
CA ASN A 379 -67.89 -87.32 -83.74
C ASN A 379 -67.72 -88.83 -84.00
N ALA A 380 -66.60 -89.43 -83.59
CA ALA A 380 -66.38 -90.88 -83.73
C ALA A 380 -67.45 -91.70 -82.99
N GLY A 381 -67.87 -91.28 -81.80
CA GLY A 381 -68.97 -91.93 -81.06
C GLY A 381 -70.35 -91.72 -81.69
N LEU A 382 -70.56 -90.62 -82.42
CA LEU A 382 -71.76 -90.39 -83.23
C LEU A 382 -71.73 -91.23 -84.52
N ASP A 383 -70.58 -91.36 -85.18
CA ASP A 383 -70.39 -92.20 -86.36
C ASP A 383 -70.54 -93.68 -86.02
N GLU A 384 -69.96 -94.15 -84.91
CA GLU A 384 -70.15 -95.52 -84.41
C GLU A 384 -71.64 -95.80 -84.10
N ARG A 385 -72.32 -94.87 -83.42
CA ARG A 385 -73.77 -94.98 -83.17
C ARG A 385 -74.58 -94.96 -84.46
N THR A 386 -74.22 -94.13 -85.43
CA THR A 386 -74.91 -94.00 -86.73
C THR A 386 -74.71 -95.24 -87.58
N ASN A 387 -73.50 -95.79 -87.63
CA ASN A 387 -73.19 -97.06 -88.27
C ASN A 387 -73.91 -98.23 -87.58
N THR A 388 -73.90 -98.29 -86.25
CA THR A 388 -74.67 -99.29 -85.48
C THR A 388 -76.16 -99.20 -85.79
N LEU A 389 -76.71 -97.98 -85.88
CA LEU A 389 -78.11 -97.76 -86.25
C LEU A 389 -78.38 -98.20 -87.70
N SER A 390 -77.47 -97.91 -88.62
CA SER A 390 -77.53 -98.32 -90.04
C SER A 390 -77.48 -99.84 -90.20
N THR A 391 -76.60 -100.53 -89.47
CA THR A 391 -76.53 -102.00 -89.41
C THR A 391 -77.80 -102.58 -88.82
N LEU A 392 -78.31 -102.05 -87.69
CA LEU A 392 -79.59 -102.50 -87.10
C LEU A 392 -80.79 -102.27 -88.03
N LEU A 393 -80.81 -101.18 -88.79
CA LEU A 393 -81.82 -100.92 -89.83
C LEU A 393 -81.67 -101.87 -91.02
N THR A 394 -80.44 -102.21 -91.40
CA THR A 394 -80.14 -103.14 -92.50
C THR A 394 -80.48 -104.58 -92.13
N ASP A 395 -80.03 -105.07 -90.96
CA ASP A 395 -80.35 -106.39 -90.42
C ASP A 395 -81.84 -106.51 -90.09
N GLY A 396 -82.45 -105.48 -89.51
CA GLY A 396 -83.91 -105.42 -89.35
C GLY A 396 -84.63 -105.49 -90.70
N GLY A 397 -84.11 -104.80 -91.72
CA GLY A 397 -84.60 -104.84 -93.08
C GLY A 397 -84.48 -106.22 -93.74
N THR A 398 -83.33 -106.89 -93.62
CA THR A 398 -83.10 -108.23 -94.17
C THR A 398 -83.89 -109.30 -93.42
N MET A 399 -84.00 -109.21 -92.09
CA MET A 399 -84.87 -110.07 -91.28
C MET A 399 -86.35 -109.92 -91.66
N LEU A 400 -86.82 -108.69 -91.88
CA LEU A 400 -88.19 -108.46 -92.39
C LEU A 400 -88.38 -109.01 -93.81
N LEU A 401 -87.38 -108.87 -94.68
CA LEU A 401 -87.38 -109.45 -96.03
C LEU A 401 -87.42 -110.98 -95.99
N GLU A 402 -86.64 -111.61 -95.11
CA GLU A 402 -86.62 -113.06 -94.96
C GLU A 402 -87.91 -113.58 -94.31
N GLN A 403 -88.49 -112.89 -93.33
CA GLN A 403 -89.83 -113.20 -92.82
C GLN A 403 -90.91 -113.07 -93.90
N LEU A 404 -90.81 -112.07 -94.78
CA LEU A 404 -91.70 -111.96 -95.96
C LEU A 404 -91.47 -113.13 -96.93
N ARG A 405 -90.21 -113.54 -97.15
CA ARG A 405 -89.85 -114.63 -98.05
C ARG A 405 -90.28 -115.99 -97.51
N GLU A 406 -90.13 -116.24 -96.22
CA GLU A 406 -90.61 -117.43 -95.52
C GLU A 406 -92.14 -117.50 -95.53
N ARG A 407 -92.84 -116.38 -95.26
CA ARG A 407 -94.30 -116.29 -95.45
C ARG A 407 -94.71 -116.52 -96.90
N GLY A 408 -93.93 -116.01 -97.86
CA GLY A 408 -94.10 -116.27 -99.29
C GLY A 408 -93.99 -117.77 -99.60
N HIS A 409 -92.95 -118.44 -99.10
CA HIS A 409 -92.75 -119.88 -99.23
C HIS A 409 -93.87 -120.69 -98.58
N ALA A 410 -94.36 -120.28 -97.40
CA ALA A 410 -95.50 -120.91 -96.75
C ALA A 410 -96.80 -120.76 -97.56
N VAL A 411 -97.02 -119.60 -98.19
CA VAL A 411 -98.14 -119.38 -99.12
C VAL A 411 -98.00 -120.24 -100.37
N THR A 412 -96.82 -120.29 -101.01
CA THR A 412 -96.61 -121.15 -102.19
C THR A 412 -96.69 -122.64 -101.86
N GLY A 413 -96.20 -123.08 -100.70
CA GLY A 413 -96.35 -124.45 -100.24
C GLY A 413 -97.81 -124.82 -99.94
N GLY A 414 -98.60 -123.87 -99.41
CA GLY A 414 -100.05 -124.01 -99.29
C GLY A 414 -100.74 -124.16 -100.66
N LEU A 415 -100.34 -123.37 -101.66
CA LEU A 415 -100.83 -123.48 -103.03
C LEU A 415 -100.41 -124.79 -103.71
N ASP A 416 -99.18 -125.28 -103.47
CA ASP A 416 -98.68 -126.53 -104.04
C ASP A 416 -99.40 -127.75 -103.44
N MET A 417 -99.66 -127.75 -102.12
CA MET A 417 -100.52 -128.78 -101.50
C MET A 417 -101.94 -128.77 -102.06
N ILE A 418 -102.51 -127.59 -102.38
CA ILE A 418 -103.81 -127.49 -103.06
C ILE A 418 -103.71 -128.09 -104.47
N GLY A 419 -102.64 -127.77 -105.22
CA GLY A 419 -102.37 -128.31 -106.55
C GLY A 419 -102.25 -129.84 -106.56
N GLN A 420 -101.44 -130.41 -105.66
CA GLN A 420 -101.29 -131.85 -105.49
C GLN A 420 -102.61 -132.54 -105.11
N ARG A 421 -103.40 -131.93 -104.21
CA ARG A 421 -104.71 -132.47 -103.82
C ARG A 421 -105.70 -132.50 -104.99
N ILE A 422 -105.71 -131.47 -105.84
CA ILE A 422 -106.51 -131.43 -107.07
C ILE A 422 -106.03 -132.51 -108.06
N ALA A 423 -104.71 -132.64 -108.27
CA ALA A 423 -104.14 -133.64 -109.17
C ALA A 423 -104.47 -135.07 -108.72
N GLN A 424 -104.43 -135.35 -107.41
CA GLN A 424 -104.74 -136.66 -106.87
C GLN A 424 -106.24 -137.00 -106.93
N ASP A 425 -107.13 -136.03 -106.74
CA ASP A 425 -108.58 -136.20 -106.92
C ASP A 425 -108.93 -136.49 -108.40
N ILE A 426 -108.29 -135.78 -109.33
CA ILE A 426 -108.39 -136.07 -110.79
C ILE A 426 -107.90 -137.48 -111.11
N SER A 427 -106.74 -137.88 -110.57
CA SER A 427 -106.17 -139.22 -110.78
C SER A 427 -107.10 -140.32 -110.25
N SER A 428 -107.68 -140.15 -109.06
CA SER A 428 -108.65 -141.09 -108.49
C SER A 428 -109.87 -141.28 -109.39
N ARG A 429 -110.42 -140.19 -109.93
CA ARG A 429 -111.59 -140.24 -110.83
C ARG A 429 -111.24 -140.82 -112.21
N SER A 430 -110.01 -140.64 -112.69
CA SER A 430 -109.50 -141.32 -113.88
C SER A 430 -109.37 -142.83 -113.66
N GLN A 431 -108.91 -143.26 -112.48
CA GLN A 431 -108.76 -144.68 -112.15
C GLN A 431 -110.13 -145.38 -112.04
N GLU A 432 -111.13 -144.73 -111.45
CA GLU A 432 -112.53 -145.22 -111.43
C GLU A 432 -113.10 -145.38 -112.86
N ALA A 433 -112.84 -144.41 -113.75
CA ALA A 433 -113.27 -144.48 -115.15
C ALA A 433 -112.58 -145.62 -115.92
N GLU A 434 -111.29 -145.86 -115.68
CA GLU A 434 -110.52 -146.95 -116.30
C GLU A 434 -111.01 -148.34 -115.86
N VAL A 435 -111.37 -148.51 -114.58
CA VAL A 435 -111.95 -149.76 -114.07
C VAL A 435 -113.32 -150.03 -114.71
N LEU A 436 -114.16 -148.99 -114.85
CA LEU A 436 -115.49 -149.11 -115.43
C LEU A 436 -115.44 -149.46 -116.93
N LEU A 437 -114.50 -148.87 -117.68
CA LEU A 437 -114.27 -149.19 -119.09
C LEU A 437 -113.73 -150.62 -119.30
N ASN A 438 -112.78 -151.07 -118.46
CA ASN A 438 -112.25 -152.44 -118.54
C ASN A 438 -113.32 -153.52 -118.24
N ALA A 439 -114.24 -153.24 -117.31
CA ALA A 439 -115.37 -154.14 -117.02
C ALA A 439 -116.31 -154.27 -118.24
N LEU A 440 -116.62 -153.16 -118.92
CA LEU A 440 -117.46 -153.13 -120.11
C LEU A 440 -116.82 -153.92 -121.28
N THR A 441 -115.50 -153.80 -121.47
CA THR A 441 -114.77 -154.51 -122.53
C THR A 441 -114.80 -156.03 -122.34
N ARG A 442 -114.59 -156.53 -121.10
CA ARG A 442 -114.63 -157.97 -120.81
C ARG A 442 -115.99 -158.61 -121.11
N GLN A 443 -117.07 -157.93 -120.73
CA GLN A 443 -118.44 -158.44 -120.98
C GLN A 443 -118.78 -158.53 -122.48
N LEU A 444 -118.14 -157.69 -123.30
CA LEU A 444 -118.31 -157.67 -124.75
C LEU A 444 -117.55 -158.82 -125.43
N ASP A 445 -116.33 -159.10 -124.98
CA ASP A 445 -115.47 -160.18 -125.46
C ASP A 445 -116.07 -161.58 -125.19
N GLU A 446 -116.62 -161.76 -123.97
CA GLU A 446 -117.28 -163.01 -123.54
C GLU A 446 -118.54 -163.33 -124.39
N SER A 447 -119.30 -162.30 -124.79
CA SER A 447 -120.47 -162.43 -125.68
C SER A 447 -120.09 -162.85 -127.11
N VAL A 448 -119.00 -162.30 -127.65
CA VAL A 448 -118.55 -162.58 -129.03
C VAL A 448 -117.96 -164.00 -129.15
N SER A 449 -117.20 -164.44 -128.14
CA SER A 449 -116.62 -165.79 -128.09
C SER A 449 -117.68 -166.90 -128.12
N ILE A 450 -118.82 -166.70 -127.44
CA ILE A 450 -119.93 -167.65 -127.42
C ILE A 450 -120.60 -167.79 -128.80
N GLN A 451 -120.76 -166.69 -129.56
CA GLN A 451 -121.33 -166.75 -130.92
C GLN A 451 -120.40 -167.43 -131.93
N LEU A 452 -119.08 -167.22 -131.84
CA LEU A 452 -118.10 -167.81 -132.77
C LEU A 452 -118.02 -169.33 -132.65
N ASN A 453 -118.01 -169.89 -131.43
CA ASN A 453 -117.96 -171.33 -131.21
C ASN A 453 -119.21 -172.07 -131.73
N ALA A 454 -120.39 -171.42 -131.71
CA ALA A 454 -121.62 -171.98 -132.26
C ALA A 454 -121.64 -172.04 -133.80
N MET A 455 -120.80 -171.25 -134.47
CA MET A 455 -120.64 -171.24 -135.94
C MET A 455 -119.69 -172.34 -136.42
N ASP A 456 -118.54 -172.50 -135.77
CA ASP A 456 -117.51 -173.48 -136.19
C ASP A 456 -118.03 -174.93 -136.16
N SER A 457 -118.74 -175.31 -135.10
CA SER A 457 -119.32 -176.66 -134.95
C SER A 457 -120.32 -177.03 -136.05
N ARG A 458 -121.01 -176.05 -136.65
CA ARG A 458 -121.93 -176.28 -137.79
C ARG A 458 -121.18 -176.45 -139.12
N LEU A 459 -120.03 -175.80 -139.29
CA LEU A 459 -119.21 -175.95 -140.50
C LEU A 459 -118.50 -177.31 -140.56
N GLN A 460 -117.94 -177.78 -139.44
CA GLN A 460 -117.23 -179.07 -139.43
C GLN A 460 -118.13 -180.27 -139.77
N SER A 461 -119.40 -180.25 -139.38
CA SER A 461 -120.35 -181.34 -139.69
C SER A 461 -120.65 -181.45 -141.19
N ALA A 462 -120.82 -180.32 -141.89
CA ALA A 462 -121.12 -180.31 -143.33
C ALA A 462 -119.96 -180.81 -144.21
N VAL A 463 -118.71 -180.67 -143.74
CA VAL A 463 -117.51 -181.12 -144.48
C VAL A 463 -117.38 -182.64 -144.51
N ILE A 464 -117.84 -183.34 -143.46
CA ILE A 464 -117.76 -184.80 -143.39
C ILE A 464 -118.80 -185.45 -144.33
N GLU A 465 -119.99 -184.88 -144.45
CA GLU A 465 -121.06 -185.36 -145.33
C GLU A 465 -120.65 -185.28 -146.83
N ILE A 466 -119.88 -184.26 -147.20
CA ILE A 466 -119.39 -184.07 -148.59
C ILE A 466 -118.30 -185.10 -148.95
N ASN A 467 -117.38 -185.43 -148.04
CA ASN A 467 -116.35 -186.45 -148.30
C ASN A 467 -116.95 -187.87 -148.45
N GLY A 468 -118.09 -188.14 -147.82
CA GLY A 468 -118.81 -189.41 -148.00
C GLY A 468 -119.35 -189.65 -149.42
N ALA A 469 -119.50 -188.59 -150.23
CA ALA A 469 -120.05 -188.68 -151.58
C ALA A 469 -118.98 -188.81 -152.69
N LEU A 470 -117.72 -188.46 -152.41
CA LEU A 470 -116.69 -188.35 -153.45
C LEU A 470 -115.98 -189.66 -153.77
N ASP A 471 -115.81 -190.56 -152.79
CA ASP A 471 -115.10 -191.83 -152.99
C ASP A 471 -115.99 -192.91 -153.66
N ASP A 472 -117.31 -192.88 -153.43
CA ASP A 472 -118.31 -193.70 -154.15
C ASP A 472 -118.33 -193.42 -155.67
N THR A 473 -117.66 -192.35 -156.10
CA THR A 473 -117.46 -192.00 -157.52
C THR A 473 -116.14 -192.56 -158.09
N SER A 474 -115.16 -192.93 -157.26
CA SER A 474 -113.87 -193.49 -157.70
C SER A 474 -113.96 -194.98 -158.05
N GLU A 475 -114.84 -195.71 -157.34
CA GLU A 475 -115.19 -197.13 -157.52
C GLU A 475 -115.69 -197.50 -158.95
N LYS A 476 -116.11 -196.52 -159.76
CA LYS A 476 -116.79 -196.75 -161.06
C LYS A 476 -115.95 -196.63 -162.32
N ALA A 477 -114.66 -196.26 -162.23
CA ALA A 477 -113.88 -195.81 -163.38
C ALA A 477 -112.86 -196.82 -163.95
N ARG A 478 -112.95 -198.13 -163.64
CA ARG A 478 -112.08 -199.15 -164.29
C ARG A 478 -112.70 -200.53 -164.54
N ILE A 479 -113.82 -200.55 -165.26
CA ILE A 479 -114.14 -201.65 -166.19
C ILE A 479 -113.81 -201.17 -167.62
N THR A 480 -112.50 -201.03 -167.89
CA THR A 480 -111.86 -201.08 -169.21
C THR A 480 -110.38 -201.39 -169.05
#